data_AF-A0A759MW92-F1
#
_entry.id   AF-A0A759MW92-F1
#
_cell.length_a   1.000
_cell.length_b   1.000
_cell.length_c   1.000
_cell.angle_alpha   90.00
_cell.angle_beta   90.00
_cell.angle_gamma   90.00
#
_symmetry.space_group_name_H-M   'P 1'
#
loop_
_entity.id
_entity.type
_entity.pdbx_description
1 polymer ?
#
loop_
_entity_poly.entity_id
_entity_poly.type
_entity_poly.pdbx_seq_one_letter_code
_entity_poly.pdbx_strand_id
1 'polypeptide(L)'
;MKETSLPARHHRHPGPYTLPSGMSVPDGEDTPLYLLVARWAVIQNRPLTSRDISEAFHIINRRASDIMLYISRLPDSVLTSHLLWLHPDGESRRRAIRVTAVYGRPAPVEPKNTGSGTPPATRKSKPVTDLRNWMVSRR
;
A
#
# COMPACT_ATOMS: atom_id res chain seq x y z
N MET A 1 -40.46 -20.15 1.19
CA MET A 1 -39.67 -18.94 0.88
C MET A 1 -38.27 -19.17 1.44
N LYS A 2 -37.23 -19.29 0.60
CA LYS A 2 -35.85 -19.48 1.05
C LYS A 2 -35.12 -18.16 0.87
N GLU A 3 -34.87 -17.44 1.96
CA GLU A 3 -33.99 -16.28 1.97
C GLU A 3 -32.55 -16.74 1.71
N THR A 4 -32.03 -16.42 0.54
CA THR A 4 -30.61 -16.57 0.21
C THR A 4 -29.86 -15.42 0.87
N SER A 5 -29.38 -15.64 2.10
CA SER A 5 -28.45 -14.74 2.77
C SER A 5 -27.12 -14.75 2.00
N LEU A 6 -26.81 -13.64 1.33
CA LEU A 6 -25.54 -13.43 0.64
C LEU A 6 -24.40 -13.46 1.67
N PRO A 7 -23.27 -14.15 1.41
CA PRO A 7 -22.15 -14.12 2.33
C PRO A 7 -21.62 -12.69 2.44
N ALA A 8 -21.69 -12.13 3.65
CA ALA A 8 -21.09 -10.87 3.99
C ALA A 8 -19.63 -10.87 3.54
N ARG A 9 -19.27 -9.91 2.69
CA ARG A 9 -17.88 -9.67 2.30
C ARG A 9 -17.06 -9.59 3.57
N HIS A 10 -16.11 -10.51 3.75
CA HIS A 10 -15.13 -10.43 4.83
C HIS A 10 -14.37 -9.11 4.66
N HIS A 11 -14.85 -8.06 5.33
CA HIS A 11 -14.05 -6.88 5.61
C HIS A 11 -12.87 -7.41 6.43
N ARG A 12 -11.73 -7.62 5.76
CA ARG A 12 -10.48 -7.93 6.45
C ARG A 12 -10.29 -6.81 7.47
N HIS A 13 -10.55 -7.09 8.74
CA HIS A 13 -10.34 -6.13 9.80
C HIS A 13 -8.90 -5.64 9.65
N PRO A 14 -8.69 -4.31 9.55
CA PRO A 14 -7.34 -3.78 9.56
C PRO A 14 -6.70 -4.31 10.84
N GLY A 15 -5.63 -5.09 10.72
CA GLY A 15 -4.95 -5.64 11.90
C GLY A 15 -4.56 -4.55 12.91
N PRO A 16 -4.21 -4.91 14.14
CA PRO A 16 -3.76 -3.94 15.12
C PRO A 16 -2.57 -3.13 14.58
N TYR A 17 -2.43 -1.90 15.07
CA TYR A 17 -1.29 -1.02 14.82
C TYR A 17 -1.01 -0.19 16.08
N THR A 18 0.21 0.28 16.22
CA THR A 18 0.63 1.15 17.32
C THR A 18 1.00 2.52 16.75
N LEU A 19 0.78 3.58 17.53
CA LEU A 19 1.22 4.92 17.14
C LEU A 19 2.67 5.14 17.60
N PRO A 20 3.53 5.68 16.72
CA PRO A 20 4.86 6.14 17.11
C PRO A 20 4.81 7.17 18.26
N SER A 21 5.82 7.15 19.12
CA SER A 21 5.98 8.11 20.22
C SER A 21 5.89 9.56 19.73
N GLY A 22 5.08 10.39 20.40
CA GLY A 22 4.87 11.80 20.04
C GLY A 22 3.77 12.04 19.00
N MET A 23 3.04 11.00 18.58
CA MET A 23 1.87 11.13 17.73
C MET A 23 0.60 10.79 18.50
N SER A 24 -0.37 11.70 18.45
CA SER A 24 -1.73 11.45 18.95
C SER A 24 -2.69 11.30 17.80
N VAL A 25 -3.71 10.45 17.96
CA VAL A 25 -4.87 10.48 17.06
C VAL A 25 -5.53 11.84 17.25
N PRO A 26 -5.88 12.56 16.17
CA PRO A 26 -6.64 13.80 16.30
C PRO A 26 -7.95 13.52 17.02
N ASP A 27 -8.27 14.32 18.03
CA ASP A 27 -9.53 14.19 18.77
C ASP A 27 -10.71 14.31 17.81
N GLY A 28 -11.53 13.26 17.72
CA GLY A 28 -12.85 13.33 17.10
C GLY A 28 -13.10 12.57 15.79
N GLU A 29 -12.17 11.79 15.22
CA GLU A 29 -12.53 10.88 14.11
C GLU A 29 -11.68 9.60 14.08
N ASP A 30 -12.30 8.51 13.62
CA ASP A 30 -11.66 7.29 13.12
C ASP A 30 -10.72 7.60 11.95
N THR A 31 -9.57 8.19 12.28
CA THR A 31 -8.57 8.59 11.30
C THR A 31 -7.95 7.33 10.72
N PRO A 32 -8.06 7.08 9.41
CA PRO A 32 -7.53 5.87 8.82
C PRO A 32 -6.00 5.84 8.91
N LEU A 33 -5.45 4.64 9.13
CA LEU A 33 -4.01 4.42 9.32
C LEU A 33 -3.13 5.08 8.25
N TYR A 34 -3.55 5.12 6.98
CA TYR A 34 -2.75 5.76 5.94
C TYR A 34 -2.59 7.28 6.13
N LEU A 35 -3.57 7.97 6.72
CA LEU A 35 -3.46 9.39 7.04
C LEU A 35 -2.53 9.62 8.23
N LEU A 36 -2.58 8.73 9.23
CA LEU A 36 -1.64 8.75 10.36
C LEU A 36 -0.20 8.56 9.86
N VAL A 37 0.03 7.59 8.97
CA VAL A 37 1.33 7.37 8.31
C VAL A 37 1.76 8.58 7.49
N ALA A 38 0.87 9.20 6.73
CA ALA A 38 1.20 10.39 5.95
C ALA A 38 1.59 11.58 6.82
N ARG A 39 0.86 11.82 7.92
CA ARG A 39 1.19 12.89 8.89
C ARG A 39 2.53 12.63 9.55
N TRP A 40 2.79 11.39 9.97
CA TRP A 40 4.09 11.01 10.48
C TRP A 40 5.21 11.26 9.48
N ALA A 41 4.99 10.91 8.21
CA ALA A 41 5.98 11.12 7.15
C ALA A 41 6.36 12.60 6.96
N VAL A 42 5.40 13.53 7.14
CA VAL A 42 5.67 14.97 7.14
C VAL A 42 6.58 15.35 8.32
N ILE A 43 6.30 14.84 9.52
CA ILE A 43 7.12 15.09 10.72
C ILE A 43 8.56 14.58 10.53
N GLN A 44 8.72 13.42 9.89
CA GLN A 44 10.05 12.84 9.64
C GLN A 44 10.88 13.65 8.64
N ASN A 45 10.24 14.42 7.74
CA ASN A 45 10.87 15.25 6.70
C ASN A 45 11.99 14.54 5.88
N ARG A 46 11.88 13.22 5.71
CA ARG A 46 12.82 12.39 4.96
C ARG A 46 12.07 11.35 4.11
N PRO A 47 12.67 10.79 3.05
CA PRO A 47 12.12 9.62 2.38
C PRO A 47 12.06 8.42 3.34
N LEU A 48 10.91 7.76 3.38
CA LEU A 48 10.63 6.61 4.26
C LEU A 48 10.40 5.34 3.45
N THR A 49 10.98 4.24 3.87
CA THR A 49 10.78 2.92 3.27
C THR A 49 9.59 2.20 3.92
N SER A 50 9.16 1.08 3.32
CA SER A 50 8.15 0.22 3.94
C SER A 50 8.62 -0.36 5.28
N ARG A 51 9.93 -0.50 5.46
CA ARG A 51 10.55 -0.96 6.72
C ARG A 51 10.43 0.11 7.81
N ASP A 52 10.77 1.36 7.52
CA ASP A 52 10.62 2.47 8.49
C ASP A 52 9.16 2.56 9.01
N ILE A 53 8.19 2.45 8.10
CA ILE A 53 6.76 2.50 8.44
C ILE A 53 6.35 1.26 9.24
N SER A 54 6.82 0.09 8.85
CA SER A 54 6.55 -1.18 9.52
C SER A 54 7.03 -1.17 10.97
N GLU A 55 8.25 -0.68 11.20
CA GLU A 55 8.86 -0.55 12.53
C GLU A 55 8.14 0.50 13.37
N ALA A 56 7.87 1.68 12.81
CA ALA A 56 7.22 2.77 13.55
C ALA A 56 5.78 2.43 13.97
N PHE A 57 4.99 1.82 13.08
CA PHE A 57 3.57 1.52 13.33
C PHE A 57 3.31 0.09 13.80
N HIS A 58 4.36 -0.72 13.98
CA HIS A 58 4.27 -2.13 14.38
C HIS A 58 3.32 -2.94 13.49
N ILE A 59 3.37 -2.68 12.18
CA ILE A 59 2.59 -3.41 11.17
C ILE A 59 3.50 -4.25 10.30
N ILE A 60 2.97 -5.30 9.67
CA ILE A 60 3.75 -6.12 8.73
C ILE A 60 4.19 -5.31 7.50
N ASN A 61 5.38 -5.61 6.97
CA ASN A 61 5.98 -4.90 5.83
C ASN A 61 5.07 -4.88 4.59
N ARG A 62 4.31 -5.95 4.35
CA ARG A 62 3.33 -6.01 3.26
C ARG A 62 2.27 -4.91 3.39
N ARG A 63 1.71 -4.73 4.58
CA ARG A 63 0.70 -3.70 4.87
C ARG A 63 1.29 -2.30 4.75
N ALA A 64 2.52 -2.09 5.23
CA ALA A 64 3.23 -0.83 5.04
C ALA A 64 3.43 -0.50 3.55
N SER A 65 3.78 -1.50 2.73
CA SER A 65 3.92 -1.36 1.28
C SER A 65 2.60 -1.01 0.60
N ASP A 66 1.50 -1.64 1.02
CA ASP A 66 0.16 -1.33 0.52
C ASP A 66 -0.27 0.10 0.88
N ILE A 67 0.06 0.57 2.09
CA ILE A 67 -0.16 1.96 2.54
C ILE A 67 0.65 2.94 1.70
N MET A 68 1.94 2.68 1.47
CA MET A 68 2.76 3.54 0.60
C MET A 68 2.18 3.63 -0.82
N LEU A 69 1.74 2.50 -1.37
CA LEU A 69 1.10 2.46 -2.67
C LEU A 69 -0.20 3.28 -2.68
N TYR A 70 -1.00 3.17 -1.63
CA TYR A 70 -2.24 3.93 -1.49
C TYR A 70 -1.97 5.43 -1.41
N ILE A 71 -1.06 5.86 -0.54
CA ILE A 71 -0.66 7.28 -0.39
C ILE A 71 -0.18 7.84 -1.73
N SER A 72 0.66 7.10 -2.46
CA SER A 72 1.17 7.56 -3.75
C SER A 72 0.12 7.71 -4.87
N ARG A 73 -1.09 7.19 -4.65
CA ARG A 73 -2.22 7.29 -5.58
C ARG A 73 -3.24 8.33 -5.16
N LEU A 74 -3.08 8.93 -3.98
CA LEU A 74 -3.96 10.00 -3.55
C LEU A 74 -3.68 11.27 -4.37
N PRO A 75 -4.73 12.05 -4.67
CA PRO A 75 -4.57 13.30 -5.41
C PRO A 75 -3.89 14.36 -4.54
N ASP A 76 -3.22 15.31 -5.19
CA ASP A 76 -2.53 16.43 -4.52
C ASP A 76 -3.48 17.29 -3.66
N SER A 77 -4.79 17.26 -3.93
CA SER A 77 -5.82 17.90 -3.10
C SER A 77 -5.92 17.31 -1.68
N VAL A 78 -5.36 16.12 -1.46
CA VAL A 78 -5.41 15.38 -0.19
C VAL A 78 -4.05 15.40 0.48
N LEU A 79 -3.00 15.10 -0.27
CA LEU A 79 -1.62 15.14 0.18
C LEU A 79 -0.67 15.25 -1.01
N THR A 80 0.50 15.83 -0.78
CA THR A 80 1.58 15.88 -1.76
C THR A 80 2.61 14.81 -1.43
N SER A 81 2.82 13.86 -2.33
CA SER A 81 3.79 12.77 -2.14
C SER A 81 4.60 12.44 -3.38
N HIS A 82 5.82 11.95 -3.14
CA HIS A 82 6.74 11.52 -4.18
C HIS A 82 7.28 10.13 -3.87
N LEU A 83 7.35 9.29 -4.89
CA LEU A 83 8.01 7.99 -4.82
C LEU A 83 9.45 8.12 -5.27
N LEU A 84 10.34 7.63 -4.43
CA LEU A 84 11.77 7.63 -4.70
C LEU A 84 12.28 6.20 -4.63
N TRP A 85 13.43 6.00 -5.25
CA TRP A 85 14.19 4.78 -5.08
C TRP A 85 15.51 5.12 -4.42
N LEU A 86 15.76 4.48 -3.28
CA LEU A 86 16.96 4.65 -2.49
C LEU A 86 17.92 3.50 -2.74
N HIS A 87 19.21 3.81 -2.70
CA HIS A 87 20.30 2.84 -2.66
C HIS A 87 20.97 2.98 -1.29
N PRO A 88 20.48 2.28 -0.25
CA PRO A 88 21.17 2.28 1.03
C PRO A 88 22.51 1.56 0.85
N ASP A 89 23.63 2.29 0.94
CA ASP A 89 25.02 1.82 1.02
C ASP A 89 25.34 0.47 0.36
N GLY A 90 25.12 0.38 -0.96
CA GLY A 90 25.48 -0.80 -1.76
C GLY A 90 24.47 -1.95 -1.73
N GLU A 91 23.37 -1.84 -1.01
CA GLU A 91 22.28 -2.82 -1.04
C GLU A 91 21.35 -2.65 -2.25
N SER A 92 20.47 -3.65 -2.43
CA SER A 92 19.39 -3.62 -3.41
C SER A 92 18.53 -2.37 -3.28
N ARG A 93 18.20 -1.77 -4.43
CA ARG A 93 17.35 -0.58 -4.56
C ARG A 93 16.02 -0.76 -3.79
N ARG A 94 15.72 0.14 -2.86
CA ARG A 94 14.48 0.11 -2.06
C ARG A 94 13.55 1.26 -2.44
N ARG A 95 12.26 0.97 -2.49
CA ARG A 95 11.23 1.99 -2.73
C ARG A 95 11.01 2.79 -1.44
N ALA A 96 10.98 4.11 -1.57
CA ALA A 96 10.71 5.04 -0.50
C ALA A 96 9.62 6.03 -0.91
N ILE A 97 8.92 6.58 0.08
CA ILE A 97 7.92 7.64 -0.10
C ILE A 97 8.35 8.87 0.67
N ARG A 98 8.23 10.04 0.05
CA ARG A 98 8.37 11.34 0.71
C ARG A 98 7.03 12.04 0.66
N VAL A 99 6.49 12.42 1.82
CA VAL A 99 5.26 13.21 1.92
C VAL A 99 5.68 14.60 2.40
N THR A 100 5.25 15.64 1.69
CA THR A 100 5.64 17.03 1.99
C THR A 100 4.50 17.81 2.66
N ALA A 101 3.25 17.48 2.36
CA ALA A 101 2.08 18.10 2.96
C ALA A 101 0.90 17.13 3.01
N VAL A 102 0.04 17.28 4.02
CA VAL A 102 -1.23 16.55 4.17
C VAL A 102 -2.31 17.58 4.45
N TYR A 103 -3.30 17.67 3.57
CA TYR A 103 -4.35 18.69 3.60
C TYR A 103 -5.65 18.17 4.23
N GLY A 104 -5.89 16.85 4.23
CA GLY A 104 -7.07 16.29 4.88
C GLY A 104 -7.45 14.90 4.37
N ARG A 105 -8.73 14.55 4.52
CA ARG A 105 -9.31 13.32 3.99
C ARG A 105 -9.67 13.51 2.52
N PRO A 106 -9.45 12.52 1.64
CA PRO A 106 -10.12 12.55 0.34
C PRO A 106 -11.62 12.70 0.58
N ALA A 107 -12.26 13.61 -0.17
CA ALA A 107 -13.72 13.57 -0.32
C ALA A 107 -14.09 12.11 -0.61
N PRO A 108 -15.16 11.56 -0.02
CA PRO A 108 -15.57 10.19 -0.28
C PRO A 108 -15.69 10.00 -1.78
N VAL A 109 -14.69 9.36 -2.36
CA VAL A 109 -14.80 8.91 -3.73
C VAL A 109 -15.84 7.81 -3.63
N GLU A 110 -17.06 8.09 -4.08
CA GLU A 110 -17.97 7.00 -4.46
C GLU A 110 -17.10 5.99 -5.19
N PRO A 111 -17.20 4.69 -4.85
CA PRO A 111 -16.42 3.67 -5.52
C PRO A 111 -16.79 3.75 -7.00
N LYS A 112 -15.99 4.52 -7.75
CA LYS A 112 -16.04 4.53 -9.21
C LYS A 112 -15.81 3.09 -9.52
N ASN A 113 -16.86 2.45 -9.98
CA ASN A 113 -16.91 1.05 -10.34
C ASN A 113 -15.87 0.90 -11.45
N THR A 114 -14.61 0.73 -11.06
CA THR A 114 -13.50 0.49 -11.96
C THR A 114 -13.60 -0.98 -12.28
N GLY A 115 -14.65 -1.30 -13.05
CA GLY A 115 -14.69 -2.40 -14.01
C GLY A 115 -13.66 -2.20 -15.12
N SER A 116 -12.44 -1.83 -14.74
CA SER A 116 -11.23 -1.79 -15.54
C SER A 116 -10.07 -2.10 -14.60
N GLY A 117 -10.21 -3.21 -13.87
CA GLY A 117 -9.05 -3.99 -13.51
C GLY A 117 -8.43 -4.46 -14.82
N THR A 118 -7.55 -3.65 -15.41
CA THR A 118 -6.44 -4.26 -16.13
C THR A 118 -5.72 -5.05 -15.04
N PRO A 119 -5.70 -6.39 -15.12
CA PRO A 119 -4.90 -7.17 -14.18
C PRO A 119 -3.48 -6.60 -14.22
N PRO A 120 -2.71 -6.61 -13.11
CA PRO A 120 -1.27 -6.39 -13.24
C PRO A 120 -0.83 -7.34 -14.34
N ALA A 121 -0.23 -6.79 -15.41
CA ALA A 121 0.10 -7.54 -16.62
C ALA A 121 0.59 -8.90 -16.17
N THR A 122 -0.21 -9.95 -16.43
CA THR A 122 0.23 -11.31 -16.25
C THR A 122 1.51 -11.34 -17.04
N ARG A 123 2.65 -11.37 -16.32
CA ARG A 123 3.93 -11.67 -16.91
C ARG A 123 3.62 -12.91 -17.71
N LYS A 124 3.63 -12.81 -19.04
CA LYS A 124 3.47 -13.97 -19.92
C LYS A 124 4.72 -14.80 -19.65
N SER A 125 4.72 -15.53 -18.54
CA SER A 125 5.50 -16.73 -18.43
C SER A 125 5.06 -17.53 -19.64
N LYS A 126 5.99 -17.81 -20.55
CA LYS A 126 5.90 -18.95 -21.44
C LYS A 126 6.31 -20.14 -20.55
N PRO A 127 5.41 -20.94 -19.93
CA PRO A 127 5.85 -21.87 -18.90
C PRO A 127 5.43 -23.33 -19.19
N VAL A 128 4.99 -23.67 -20.40
CA VAL A 128 4.52 -25.05 -20.67
C VAL A 128 5.02 -25.61 -22.01
N THR A 129 5.02 -24.84 -23.10
CA THR A 129 5.45 -25.37 -24.41
C THR A 129 6.96 -25.61 -24.47
N ASP A 130 7.77 -24.70 -23.92
CA ASP A 130 9.24 -24.86 -23.85
C ASP A 130 9.66 -26.02 -22.96
N LEU A 131 8.91 -26.31 -21.89
CA LEU A 131 9.21 -27.45 -21.01
C LEU A 131 8.95 -28.78 -21.74
N ARG A 132 7.86 -28.87 -22.52
CA ARG A 132 7.55 -30.06 -23.31
C ARG A 132 8.59 -30.32 -24.40
N ASN A 133 9.01 -29.28 -25.13
CA ASN A 133 10.04 -29.43 -26.16
C ASN A 133 11.41 -29.81 -25.57
N TRP A 134 11.78 -29.24 -24.42
CA TRP A 134 13.03 -29.59 -23.73
C TRP A 134 13.03 -31.03 -23.18
N MET A 135 11.88 -31.53 -22.72
CA MET A 135 11.76 -32.91 -22.23
C MET A 135 11.87 -33.95 -23.36
N VAL A 136 11.39 -33.64 -24.56
CA VAL A 136 11.42 -34.56 -25.71
C VAL A 136 12.79 -34.59 -26.40
N SER A 137 13.60 -33.53 -26.26
CA SER A 137 14.92 -33.41 -26.88
C SER A 137 16.08 -34.00 -26.05
N ARG A 138 15.80 -34.67 -24.93
CA ARG A 138 16.81 -35.36 -24.07
C ARG A 138 16.80 -36.88 -24.22
N ARG A 139 16.70 -37.37 -25.46
CA ARG A 139 16.98 -38.76 -25.81
C ARG A 139 18.19 -38.83 -26.72
#